data_AF-A0A378QV19-F1
#
_entry.id   AF-A0A378QV19-F1
#
_cell.length_a   1.000
_cell.length_b   1.000
_cell.length_c   1.000
_cell.angle_alpha   90.00
_cell.angle_beta   90.00
_cell.angle_gamma   90.00
#
_symmetry.space_group_name_H-M   'P 1'
#
loop_
_entity.id
_entity.type
_entity.pdbx_description
1 polymer ?
#
loop_
_entity_poly.entity_id
_entity_poly.type
_entity_poly.pdbx_seq_one_letter_code
_entity_poly.pdbx_strand_id
1 'polypeptide(L)' 'MNIPLFSAIFSIASTVLIGVLMIVVFVNDMTNMQTVLGAVVAGLVVSIPIALVVTKRISAMTNSASPTPNQQKTQ' A
#
# COMPACT_ATOMS: atom_id res chain seq x y z
N MET A 1 -11.20 9.03 1.64
CA MET A 1 -10.33 7.88 1.92
C MET A 1 -9.54 8.19 3.17
N ASN A 2 -9.29 7.24 4.06
CA ASN A 2 -8.48 7.51 5.25
C ASN A 2 -7.02 7.72 4.79
N ILE A 3 -6.66 8.98 4.51
CA ILE A 3 -5.35 9.38 3.94
C ILE A 3 -4.16 8.84 4.76
N PRO A 4 -4.21 8.85 6.12
CA PRO A 4 -3.13 8.26 6.91
C PRO A 4 -2.98 6.74 6.68
N LEU A 5 -4.09 6.01 6.65
CA LEU A 5 -4.10 4.56 6.41
C LEU A 5 -3.62 4.23 5.01
N PHE A 6 -4.02 5.02 4.01
CA PHE A 6 -3.52 4.86 2.65
C PHE A 6 -2.01 5.04 2.56
N SER A 7 -1.48 6.11 3.17
CA SER A 7 -0.04 6.39 3.13
C SER A 7 0.77 5.25 3.76
N ALA A 8 0.30 4.70 4.89
CA ALA A 8 0.96 3.57 5.53
C ALA A 8 0.95 2.33 4.63
N ILE A 9 -0.22 1.97 4.08
CA ILE A 9 -0.36 0.79 3.22
C ILE A 9 0.44 0.96 1.92
N PHE A 10 0.41 2.14 1.31
CA PHE A 10 1.18 2.45 0.10
C PHE A 10 2.68 2.31 0.35
N SER A 11 3.20 2.84 1.46
CA SER A 11 4.62 2.72 1.81
C SER A 11 5.06 1.26 1.98
N ILE A 12 4.27 0.45 2.67
CA ILE A 12 4.55 -0.99 2.86
C ILE A 12 4.47 -1.71 1.51
N ALA A 13 3.42 -1.50 0.73
CA ALA A 13 3.23 -2.16 -0.56
C ALA A 13 4.35 -1.80 -1.54
N SER A 14 4.74 -0.52 -1.58
CA SER A 14 5.80 -0.02 -2.45
C SER A 14 7.17 -0.63 -2.11
N THR A 15 7.57 -0.57 -0.84
CA THR A 15 8.89 -1.09 -0.42
C THR A 15 9.01 -2.60 -0.63
N VAL A 16 7.95 -3.36 -0.35
CA VAL A 16 7.91 -4.81 -0.60
C VAL A 16 7.96 -5.13 -2.09
N LEU A 17 7.16 -4.46 -2.92
CA LEU A 17 7.16 -4.67 -4.37
C LEU A 17 8.52 -4.35 -5.00
N ILE A 18 9.09 -3.19 -4.66
CA ILE A 18 10.41 -2.79 -5.16
C ILE A 18 11.47 -3.80 -4.70
N GLY A 19 11.44 -4.22 -3.44
CA GLY A 19 12.37 -5.22 -2.92
C GLY A 19 12.29 -6.55 -3.66
N VAL A 20 11.07 -7.06 -3.89
CA VAL A 20 10.86 -8.31 -4.65
C VAL A 20 11.35 -8.16 -6.10
N LEU A 21 11.02 -7.05 -6.77
CA LEU A 21 11.49 -6.81 -8.13
C LEU A 21 13.01 -6.66 -8.21
N MET A 22 13.65 -6.02 -7.23
CA MET A 22 15.10 -5.93 -7.13
C MET A 22 15.75 -7.31 -6.97
N ILE A 23 15.18 -8.18 -6.13
CA ILE A 23 15.67 -9.56 -5.98
C ILE A 23 15.59 -10.29 -7.32
N VAL A 24 14.47 -10.17 -8.04
CA VAL A 24 14.31 -10.77 -9.38
C VAL A 24 15.36 -10.24 -10.35
N VAL A 25 15.63 -8.93 -10.35
CA VAL A 25 16.64 -8.31 -11.21
C VAL A 25 18.04 -8.86 -10.92
N PHE A 26 18.41 -9.01 -9.65
CA PHE A 26 19.72 -9.53 -9.26
C PHE A 26 19.88 -11.02 -9.52
N VAL A 27 18.85 -11.83 -9.30
CA VAL A 27 18.88 -13.27 -9.56
C VAL A 27 19.03 -13.59 -11.05
N ASN A 28 18.62 -12.67 -11.93
CA ASN A 28 18.74 -12.82 -13.39
C ASN A 28 19.97 -12.09 -13.98
N ASP A 29 20.89 -11.58 -13.15
CA ASP A 29 22.06 -10.78 -13.57
C ASP A 29 21.70 -9.55 -14.43
N MET A 30 20.46 -9.05 -14.34
CA MET A 30 19.95 -7.94 -15.16
C MET A 30 20.27 -6.56 -14.57
N THR A 31 21.51 -6.32 -14.15
CA THR A 31 21.92 -5.14 -13.36
C THR A 31 22.07 -3.83 -14.16
N ASN A 32 21.57 -3.79 -15.39
CA ASN A 32 21.56 -2.57 -16.19
C ASN A 32 20.71 -1.48 -15.52
N MET A 33 21.22 -0.24 -15.52
CA MET A 33 20.57 0.90 -14.86
C MET A 33 19.12 1.12 -15.31
N GLN A 34 18.83 0.87 -16.60
CA GLN A 34 17.47 0.95 -17.15
C GLN A 34 16.52 -0.09 -16.51
N THR A 35 16.97 -1.33 -16.33
CA THR A 35 16.18 -2.39 -15.70
C THR A 35 15.92 -2.09 -14.23
N VAL A 36 16.95 -1.60 -13.54
CA VAL A 36 16.84 -1.25 -12.12
C VAL A 36 15.82 -0.12 -11.92
N LEU A 37 15.93 0.94 -12.72
CA LEU A 37 14.99 2.06 -12.68
C LEU A 37 13.57 1.60 -13.07
N GLY A 38 13.45 0.74 -14.07
CA GLY A 38 12.19 0.14 -14.50
C GLY A 38 11.51 -0.66 -13.39
N ALA A 39 12.26 -1.46 -12.62
CA ALA A 39 11.74 -2.21 -11.49
C ALA A 39 11.25 -1.30 -10.35
N VAL A 40 11.97 -0.22 -10.04
CA VAL A 40 11.52 0.77 -9.03
C VAL A 40 10.23 1.45 -9.46
N VAL A 41 10.18 1.96 -10.69
CA VAL A 41 8.99 2.64 -11.23
C VAL A 41 7.80 1.68 -11.32
N ALA A 42 8.02 0.44 -11.78
CA ALA A 42 6.99 -0.58 -11.83
C ALA A 42 6.42 -0.87 -10.44
N GLY A 43 7.27 -1.03 -9.42
CA GLY A 43 6.83 -1.23 -8.04
C GLY A 43 5.99 -0.07 -7.49
N LEU A 44 6.36 1.18 -7.82
CA LEU A 44 5.59 2.37 -7.45
C LEU A 44 4.22 2.44 -8.16
N VAL A 45 4.18 2.16 -9.46
CA VAL A 45 2.93 2.22 -10.22
C VAL A 45 1.96 1.13 -9.77
N VAL A 46 2.45 -0.10 -9.55
CA VAL A 46 1.62 -1.24 -9.12
C VAL A 46 1.13 -1.10 -7.68
N SER A 47 1.89 -0.42 -6.80
CA SER A 47 1.47 -0.22 -5.41
C SER A 47 0.29 0.73 -5.24
N ILE A 48 0.04 1.65 -6.19
CA ILE A 48 -1.11 2.57 -6.14
C ILE A 48 -2.47 1.83 -6.12
N PRO A 49 -2.82 0.98 -7.12
CA PRO A 49 -4.10 0.27 -7.10
C PRO A 49 -4.22 -0.68 -5.92
N ILE A 50 -3.13 -1.33 -5.49
CA ILE A 50 -3.13 -2.21 -4.32
C ILE A 50 -3.48 -1.42 -3.05
N ALA A 51 -2.82 -0.28 -2.85
CA ALA A 51 -3.07 0.56 -1.68
C ALA A 51 -4.51 1.09 -1.66
N LEU A 52 -5.10 1.42 -2.80
CA LEU A 52 -6.51 1.81 -2.89
C LEU A 52 -7.45 0.69 -2.47
N VAL A 53 -7.26 -0.53 -2.99
CA VAL A 53 -8.13 -1.68 -2.69
C VAL A 53 -8.01 -2.06 -1.21
N VAL A 54 -6.79 -2.19 -0.69
CA VAL A 54 -6.55 -2.62 0.69
C VAL A 54 -7.04 -1.55 1.68
N THR A 55 -6.82 -0.27 1.41
CA THR A 55 -7.34 0.82 2.26
C THR A 55 -8.86 0.78 2.33
N LYS A 56 -9.54 0.55 1.20
CA LYS A 56 -11.01 0.43 1.18
C LYS A 56 -11.50 -0.76 2.01
N ARG A 57 -10.83 -1.92 1.91
CA ARG A 57 -11.19 -3.13 2.68
C ARG A 57 -11.02 -2.92 4.18
N ILE A 58 -9.86 -2.39 4.60
CA ILE A 58 -9.59 -2.13 6.02
C ILE A 58 -10.54 -1.06 6.56
N SER A 59 -10.77 0.02 5.81
CA SER A 59 -11.72 1.07 6.22
C SER A 59 -13.13 0.50 6.39
N ALA A 60 -13.58 -0.39 5.51
CA ALA A 60 -14.89 -1.03 5.62
C ALA A 60 -15.00 -1.90 6.88
N MET A 61 -13.96 -2.67 7.21
CA MET A 61 -13.91 -3.51 8.42
C MET A 61 -13.89 -2.67 9.70
N THR A 62 -13.09 -1.59 9.75
CA THR A 62 -13.05 -0.70 10.93
C THR A 62 -14.38 0.03 11.15
N ASN A 63 -15.04 0.47 10.08
CA ASN A 63 -16.36 1.11 10.19
C ASN A 63 -17.46 0.13 10.62
N SER A 64 -17.38 -1.14 10.21
CA SER A 64 -18.35 -2.17 10.63
C SER A 64 -18.10 -2.71 12.04
N ALA A 65 -16.89 -2.54 12.58
CA ALA A 65 -16.54 -2.91 13.95
C ALA A 65 -16.83 -1.82 14.99
N SER A 66 -17.38 -0.66 14.59
CA SER A 66 -17.75 0.42 15.52
C SER A 66 -19.23 0.31 15.89
N PRO A 67 -19.60 -0.21 17.08
CA PRO A 67 -20.86 0.18 17.67
C PRO A 67 -20.70 1.66 18.03
N THR A 68 -21.45 2.54 17.38
CA THR A 68 -21.56 3.94 17.80
C THR A 68 -22.14 3.95 19.21
N PRO A 69 -21.41 4.32 20.29
CA PRO A 69 -22.09 4.73 21.50
C PRO A 69 -22.56 6.15 21.19
N ASN A 70 -23.87 6.30 21.02
CA ASN A 70 -24.57 7.59 21.06
C ASN A 70 -23.88 8.49 22.11
N GLN A 71 -23.40 9.68 21.76
CA GLN A 71 -24.23 10.89 21.86
C GLN A 71 -25.25 10.80 23.01
N GLN A 72 -24.81 10.54 24.23
CA GLN A 72 -25.62 10.82 25.42
C GLN A 72 -25.28 12.23 25.90
N LYS A 73 -25.79 13.18 25.12
CA LYS A 73 -25.99 14.57 25.52
C LYS A 73 -27.17 14.56 26.51
N THR A 74 -26.91 14.52 27.81
CA THR A 74 -27.92 14.88 28.83
C THR A 74 -27.26 15.44 30.09
N GLN A 75 -27.47 16.76 30.23
CA GLN A 75 -27.46 17.62 31.41
C GLN A 75 -26.13 17.94 32.10
#